data_AF-A0A377LI01-F1
#
_entry.id   AF-A0A377LI01-F1
#
_cell.length_a   1.000
_cell.length_b   1.000
_cell.length_c   1.000
_cell.angle_alpha   90.00
_cell.angle_beta   90.00
_cell.angle_gamma   90.00
#
_symmetry.space_group_name_H-M   'P 1'
#
loop_
_entity.id
_entity.type
_entity.pdbx_description
1 polymer ?
#
loop_
_entity_poly.entity_id
_entity_poly.type
_entity_poly.pdbx_seq_one_letter_code
_entity_poly.pdbx_strand_id
1 'polypeptide(L)'
;MKDLTLKFADRADFSAFMESTGYYDDESMQDDILIDVIGNVYKETGELTEDGEPVCVKEDGYFVNVRIINDSQISSLFDEYVVAVEHQLRGWM
;
A
#
# COMPACT_ATOMS: atom_id res chain seq x y z
N MET A 1 -3.11 2.92 -16.70
CA MET A 1 -2.38 2.34 -15.55
C MET A 1 -2.32 3.36 -14.43
N LYS A 2 -2.75 2.97 -13.23
CA LYS A 2 -2.77 3.81 -12.02
C LYS A 2 -2.11 3.02 -10.90
N ASP A 3 -1.19 3.63 -10.17
CA ASP A 3 -0.57 3.01 -8.99
C ASP A 3 -1.19 3.64 -7.74
N LEU A 4 -1.58 2.80 -6.79
CA LEU A 4 -2.13 3.19 -5.49
C LEU A 4 -1.26 2.58 -4.39
N THR A 5 -0.96 3.36 -3.37
CA THR A 5 -0.42 2.83 -2.12
C THR A 5 -1.55 2.80 -1.11
N LEU A 6 -1.80 1.62 -0.54
CA LEU A 6 -2.85 1.39 0.44
C LEU A 6 -2.24 1.12 1.81
N LYS A 7 -2.97 1.51 2.87
CA LYS A 7 -2.59 1.25 4.27
C LYS A 7 -3.72 0.53 5.00
N PHE A 8 -3.37 -0.60 5.60
CA PHE A 8 -4.23 -1.42 6.46
C PHE A 8 -3.65 -1.49 7.87
N ALA A 9 -4.45 -1.94 8.83
CA ALA A 9 -3.96 -2.15 10.20
C ALA A 9 -2.88 -3.26 10.24
N ASP A 10 -3.16 -4.39 9.58
CA ASP A 10 -2.27 -5.53 9.48
C ASP A 10 -2.56 -6.37 8.22
N ARG A 11 -1.85 -7.50 8.05
CA ARG A 11 -2.06 -8.42 6.92
C ARG A 11 -3.45 -9.06 6.93
N ALA A 12 -4.02 -9.34 8.10
CA ALA A 12 -5.33 -9.98 8.19
C ALA A 12 -6.45 -9.03 7.77
N ASP A 13 -6.34 -7.75 8.16
CA ASP A 13 -7.23 -6.68 7.72
C ASP A 13 -7.21 -6.51 6.19
N PHE A 14 -6.00 -6.50 5.59
CA PHE A 14 -5.87 -6.51 4.13
C PHE A 14 -6.50 -7.75 3.49
N SER A 15 -6.22 -8.95 4.01
CA SER A 15 -6.78 -10.20 3.46
C SER A 15 -8.30 -10.25 3.55
N ALA A 16 -8.89 -9.78 4.67
CA ALA A 16 -10.33 -9.71 4.85
C ALA A 16 -10.98 -8.71 3.89
N PHE A 17 -10.35 -7.55 3.68
CA PHE A 17 -10.79 -6.59 2.67
C PHE A 17 -10.77 -7.21 1.27
N MET A 18 -9.66 -7.84 0.85
CA MET A 18 -9.57 -8.49 -0.47
C MET A 18 -10.63 -9.58 -0.65
N GLU A 19 -10.87 -10.40 0.38
CA GLU A 19 -11.96 -11.39 0.37
C GLU A 19 -13.33 -10.73 0.20
N SER A 20 -13.60 -9.62 0.90
CA SER A 20 -14.88 -8.89 0.79
C SER A 20 -15.16 -8.32 -0.59
N THR A 21 -14.11 -8.02 -1.37
CA THR A 21 -14.25 -7.57 -2.77
C THR A 21 -14.56 -8.70 -3.76
N GLY A 22 -14.44 -9.96 -3.34
CA GLY A 22 -14.54 -11.12 -4.24
C GLY A 22 -13.28 -11.38 -5.07
N TYR A 23 -12.17 -10.67 -4.81
CA TYR A 23 -10.94 -10.75 -5.59
C TYR A 23 -10.44 -12.18 -5.83
N TYR A 24 -10.47 -13.03 -4.79
CA TYR A 24 -9.94 -14.39 -4.88
C TYR A 24 -10.76 -15.32 -5.80
N ASP A 25 -12.03 -14.97 -6.05
CA ASP A 25 -12.94 -15.73 -6.90
C ASP A 25 -13.14 -15.10 -8.30
N ASP A 26 -12.60 -13.91 -8.54
CA ASP A 26 -12.73 -13.16 -9.80
C ASP A 26 -11.39 -13.09 -10.55
N GLU A 27 -11.18 -14.01 -11.49
CA GLU A 27 -9.97 -14.06 -12.34
C GLU A 27 -9.81 -12.79 -13.19
N SER A 28 -10.91 -12.18 -13.64
CA SER A 28 -10.84 -10.93 -14.42
C SER A 28 -10.30 -9.78 -13.58
N MET A 29 -10.71 -9.70 -12.32
CA MET A 29 -10.20 -8.69 -11.39
C MET A 29 -8.72 -8.94 -11.06
N GLN A 30 -8.31 -10.21 -10.92
CA GLN A 30 -6.90 -10.58 -10.73
C GLN A 30 -6.02 -10.19 -11.92
N ASP A 31 -6.53 -10.30 -13.15
CA ASP A 31 -5.83 -9.87 -14.36
C ASP A 31 -5.77 -8.34 -14.53
N ASP A 32 -6.77 -7.63 -13.97
CA ASP A 32 -6.87 -6.18 -14.07
C ASP A 32 -5.95 -5.43 -13.07
N ILE A 33 -5.40 -6.10 -12.04
CA ILE A 33 -4.52 -5.48 -11.03
C ILE A 33 -3.28 -6.31 -10.66
N LEU A 34 -2.19 -5.64 -10.31
CA LEU A 34 -1.03 -6.26 -9.67
C LEU A 34 -0.91 -5.76 -8.24
N ILE A 35 -0.72 -6.69 -7.31
CA ILE A 35 -0.58 -6.40 -5.89
C ILE A 35 0.82 -6.75 -5.44
N ASP A 36 1.44 -5.84 -4.71
CA ASP A 36 2.80 -5.99 -4.19
C ASP A 36 2.87 -5.47 -2.76
N VAL A 37 3.47 -6.26 -1.86
CA VAL A 37 3.56 -5.89 -0.45
C VAL A 37 4.72 -4.92 -0.26
N ILE A 38 4.43 -3.78 0.35
CA ILE A 38 5.44 -2.80 0.72
C ILE A 38 6.02 -3.24 2.07
N GLY A 39 7.34 -3.18 2.20
CA GLY A 39 8.03 -3.53 3.44
C GLY A 39 7.78 -2.52 4.55
N ASN A 40 8.78 -1.71 4.86
CA ASN A 40 8.65 -0.66 5.87
C ASN A 40 8.43 0.69 5.19
N VAL A 41 7.46 1.46 5.68
CA VAL A 41 7.26 2.86 5.30
C VAL A 41 7.78 3.73 6.42
N TYR A 42 8.36 4.88 6.07
CA TYR A 42 8.88 5.85 7.04
C TYR A 42 8.32 7.23 6.73
N LYS A 43 8.12 8.01 7.79
CA LYS A 43 7.77 9.44 7.72
C LYS A 43 8.84 10.28 8.39
N GLU A 44 9.10 11.46 7.84
CA GLU A 44 10.00 12.42 8.48
C GLU A 44 9.33 13.01 9.74
N THR A 45 10.10 13.21 10.80
CA THR A 45 9.60 13.86 12.02
C THR A 45 9.67 15.39 11.96
N GLY A 46 10.35 15.93 10.94
CA GLY A 46 10.70 17.35 10.83
C GLY A 46 11.95 17.73 11.62
N GLU A 47 12.56 16.78 12.34
CA GLU A 47 13.85 16.97 13.01
C GLU A 47 15.00 16.58 12.09
N LEU A 48 16.17 17.18 12.32
CA LEU A 48 17.42 16.83 11.63
C LEU A 48 18.39 16.18 12.63
N THR A 49 19.19 15.23 12.16
CA THR A 49 20.34 14.69 12.89
C THR A 49 21.43 15.76 13.07
N GLU A 50 22.45 15.49 13.87
CA GLU A 50 23.60 16.40 14.03
C GLU A 50 24.34 16.68 12.71
N ASP A 51 24.25 15.74 11.75
CA ASP A 51 24.80 15.87 10.39
C ASP A 51 23.84 16.56 9.40
N GLY A 52 22.65 16.97 9.85
CA GLY A 52 21.66 17.66 9.04
C GLY A 52 20.76 16.74 8.19
N GLU A 53 20.76 15.43 8.45
CA GLU A 53 19.90 14.47 7.73
C GLU A 53 18.51 14.39 8.38
N PRO A 54 17.43 14.17 7.61
CA PRO A 54 16.09 14.06 8.18
C PRO A 54 15.95 12.84 9.08
N VAL A 55 15.38 13.05 10.26
CA VAL A 55 15.02 11.96 11.17
C VAL A 55 13.72 11.33 10.68
N CYS A 56 13.80 10.03 10.38
CA CYS A 56 12.67 9.24 9.90
C CYS A 56 12.23 8.22 10.96
N VAL A 57 10.92 8.13 11.19
CA VAL A 57 10.32 7.09 12.04
C VAL A 57 9.51 6.13 11.19
N LYS A 58 9.58 4.84 11.54
CA LYS A 58 8.80 3.79 10.87
C LYS A 58 7.31 4.07 11.10
N GLU A 59 6.53 4.03 10.03
CA GLU A 59 5.08 4.02 10.11
C GLU A 59 4.56 2.65 10.49
N ASP A 60 3.61 2.63 11.43
CA ASP A 60 2.80 1.45 11.72
C ASP A 60 1.78 1.19 10.61
N GLY A 61 1.49 -0.08 10.39
CA GLY A 61 0.50 -0.57 9.44
C GLY A 61 1.05 -1.60 8.46
N TYR A 62 0.16 -2.11 7.63
CA TYR A 62 0.46 -2.99 6.51
C TYR A 62 0.22 -2.26 5.21
N PHE A 63 1.28 -2.10 4.43
CA PHE A 63 1.27 -1.27 3.24
C PHE A 63 1.36 -2.15 1.99
N VAL A 64 0.54 -1.86 0.98
CA VAL A 64 0.53 -2.58 -0.29
C VAL A 64 0.47 -1.59 -1.45
N ASN A 65 1.20 -1.88 -2.52
CA ASN A 65 1.06 -1.21 -3.80
C ASN A 65 0.10 -2.00 -4.67
N VAL A 66 -0.92 -1.32 -5.19
CA VAL A 66 -1.84 -1.86 -6.18
C VAL A 66 -1.63 -1.10 -7.48
N ARG A 67 -1.20 -1.81 -8.52
CA ARG A 67 -1.13 -1.28 -9.88
C ARG A 67 -2.33 -1.75 -10.66
N ILE A 68 -3.18 -0.81 -11.03
CA ILE A 68 -4.37 -1.04 -11.86
C ILE A 68 -3.94 -1.01 -13.31
N ILE A 69 -4.02 -2.16 -13.97
CA ILE A 69 -3.71 -2.36 -15.38
C ILE A 69 -4.87 -1.82 -16.22
N ASN A 70 -6.10 -2.23 -15.88
CA ASN A 70 -7.33 -1.88 -16.58
C ASN A 70 -8.36 -1.32 -15.57
N ASP A 71 -8.92 -0.16 -15.88
CA ASP A 71 -9.72 0.61 -14.91
C ASP A 71 -11.21 0.37 -15.17
N SER A 72 -11.69 -0.78 -14.71
CA SER A 72 -13.09 -1.24 -14.79
C SER A 72 -13.93 -0.82 -13.57
N GLN A 73 -13.61 0.33 -12.95
CA GLN A 73 -14.10 0.82 -11.63
C GLN A 73 -13.42 0.18 -10.41
N ILE A 74 -12.42 -0.68 -10.62
CA ILE A 74 -11.62 -1.30 -9.56
C ILE A 74 -10.92 -0.23 -8.69
N SER A 75 -10.54 0.91 -9.26
CA SER A 75 -9.87 1.98 -8.51
C SER A 75 -10.69 2.51 -7.33
N SER A 76 -12.01 2.61 -7.48
CA SER A 76 -12.89 3.12 -6.42
C SER A 76 -13.08 2.15 -5.24
N LEU A 77 -12.77 0.86 -5.40
CA LEU A 77 -12.80 -0.11 -4.29
C LEU A 77 -11.75 0.23 -3.22
N PHE A 78 -10.67 0.88 -3.62
CA PHE A 78 -9.52 1.12 -2.75
C PHE A 78 -9.48 2.52 -2.14
N ASP A 79 -10.35 3.44 -2.57
CA ASP A 79 -10.24 4.88 -2.27
C ASP A 79 -10.16 5.18 -0.76
N GLU A 80 -10.84 4.40 0.09
CA GLU A 80 -10.81 4.56 1.55
C GLU A 80 -9.44 4.23 2.17
N TYR A 81 -8.66 3.36 1.53
CA TYR A 81 -7.37 2.87 2.04
C TYR A 81 -6.17 3.58 1.43
N VAL A 82 -6.38 4.44 0.42
CA VAL A 82 -5.30 5.13 -0.29
C VAL A 82 -4.58 6.11 0.62
N VAL A 83 -3.25 6.01 0.67
CA VAL A 83 -2.38 6.93 1.39
C VAL A 83 -1.25 7.44 0.49
N ALA A 84 -0.76 8.65 0.77
CA ALA A 84 0.50 9.13 0.24
C ALA A 84 1.62 8.72 1.20
N VAL A 85 2.66 8.07 0.68
CA VAL A 85 3.85 7.70 1.46
C VAL A 85 5.05 8.47 0.93
N GLU A 86 5.86 9.03 1.83
CA GLU A 86 7.04 9.83 1.48
C GLU A 86 8.21 8.92 1.12
N HIS A 87 8.52 7.95 2.00
CA HIS A 87 9.66 7.06 1.85
C HIS A 87 9.25 5.60 2.06
N GLN A 88 9.44 4.78 1.00
CA GLN A 88 9.22 3.34 1.05
C GLN A 88 10.53 2.56 1.04
N LEU A 89 10.70 1.61 1.96
CA LEU A 89 11.79 0.65 1.94
C LEU A 89 11.22 -0.76 1.73
N ARG A 90 11.63 -1.39 0.62
CA ARG A 90 11.32 -2.79 0.35
C ARG A 90 12.30 -3.67 1.14
N GLY A 91 11.79 -4.38 2.12
CA GLY A 91 12.52 -5.43 2.82
C GLY A 91 11.90 -6.78 2.45
N TRP A 92 12.73 -7.72 2.02
CA TRP A 92 12.36 -9.13 1.93
C TRP A 92 12.74 -9.73 3.27
N MET A 93 11.76 -10.05 4.13
CA MET A 93 11.98 -10.78 5.38
C MET A 93 11.78 -12.27 5.16
#